data_AF-A0A8H7GKT8-F1
#
_entry.id   AF-A0A8H7GKT8-F1
#
_cell.length_a   1.000
_cell.length_b   1.000
_cell.length_c   1.000
_cell.angle_alpha   90.00
_cell.angle_beta   90.00
_cell.angle_gamma   90.00
#
_symmetry.space_group_name_H-M   'P 1'
#
loop_
_entity.id
_entity.type
_entity.pdbx_description
1 polymer ?
#
loop_
_entity_poly.entity_id
_entity_poly.type
_entity_poly.pdbx_seq_one_letter_code
_entity_poly.pdbx_strand_id
1 'polypeptide(L)'
;MAEIKSFALHLVYWRRARVIPPLSTRAIYIVSPMAPIATKFHGDIVEFNHTFPTVPSLPLFLRLLSARSRKPRQFAAIIPSRDHKDMYLTALAWLVRYGYVTQLHTYIWLKVLKKVKMKVEEELEEELGKAPKRAANPQARSATNLHLAVDNSSKQIDSGVHTRLQDDPGHFSKETKETKGEDIERLQRRFEASSLVPDLVLEDDADTILVDPGRASSLERRWINKIIHDECGLSPELTAVFYKLLKYMNGKNSLELLLLRENVSRTELRKLLLEIDEYIISVRHW
;
A
#
# COMPACT_ATOMS: atom_id res chain seq x y z
N MET A 1 14.37 -29.77 -14.09
CA MET A 1 13.73 -28.85 -13.10
C MET A 1 13.33 -27.49 -13.70
N ALA A 2 14.22 -26.77 -14.38
CA ALA A 2 13.89 -25.44 -14.94
C ALA A 2 12.69 -25.47 -15.92
N GLU A 3 12.63 -26.45 -16.81
CA GLU A 3 11.53 -26.63 -17.77
C GLU A 3 10.17 -26.85 -17.08
N ILE A 4 10.12 -27.74 -16.07
CA ILE A 4 8.90 -28.01 -15.28
C ILE A 4 8.40 -26.71 -14.63
N LYS A 5 9.31 -25.88 -14.10
CA LYS A 5 8.96 -24.56 -13.55
C LYS A 5 8.40 -23.63 -14.63
N SER A 6 8.99 -23.61 -15.83
CA SER A 6 8.49 -22.83 -16.98
C SER A 6 7.07 -23.26 -17.37
N PHE A 7 6.84 -24.57 -17.58
CA PHE A 7 5.51 -25.10 -17.90
C PHE A 7 4.47 -24.82 -16.81
N ALA A 8 4.83 -24.97 -15.53
CA ALA A 8 3.94 -24.66 -14.41
C ALA A 8 3.57 -23.16 -14.38
N LEU A 9 4.55 -22.27 -14.55
CA LEU A 9 4.31 -20.82 -14.62
C LEU A 9 3.45 -20.45 -15.83
N HIS A 10 3.66 -21.09 -16.98
CA HIS A 10 2.84 -20.91 -18.18
C HIS A 10 1.37 -21.32 -17.93
N LEU A 11 1.14 -22.50 -17.34
CA LEU A 11 -0.22 -22.95 -16.99
C LEU A 11 -0.90 -22.01 -15.99
N VAL A 12 -0.16 -21.45 -15.04
CA VAL A 12 -0.68 -20.46 -14.08
C VAL A 12 -0.99 -19.12 -14.77
N TYR A 13 -0.11 -18.63 -15.64
CA TYR A 13 -0.30 -17.40 -16.41
C TYR A 13 -1.59 -17.43 -17.25
N TRP A 14 -1.83 -18.54 -17.96
CA TRP A 14 -3.05 -18.75 -18.75
C TRP A 14 -4.27 -19.18 -17.92
N ARG A 15 -4.21 -19.12 -16.58
CA ARG A 15 -5.27 -19.55 -15.64
C ARG A 15 -5.74 -21.01 -15.83
N ARG A 16 -4.91 -21.87 -16.44
CA ARG A 16 -5.15 -23.31 -16.61
C ARG A 16 -4.73 -24.14 -15.39
N ALA A 17 -3.89 -23.57 -14.53
CA ALA A 17 -3.54 -24.12 -13.22
C ALA A 17 -3.66 -23.03 -12.14
N ARG A 18 -3.96 -23.44 -10.90
CA ARG A 18 -4.00 -22.56 -9.74
C ARG A 18 -2.93 -22.97 -8.74
N VAL A 19 -2.07 -22.04 -8.34
CA VAL A 19 -1.11 -22.26 -7.25
C VAL A 19 -1.88 -22.40 -5.93
N ILE A 20 -1.61 -23.45 -5.17
CA ILE A 20 -2.14 -23.63 -3.82
C ILE A 20 -0.97 -23.43 -2.85
N PRO A 21 -1.02 -22.47 -1.91
CA PRO A 21 0.05 -22.27 -0.94
C PRO A 21 0.12 -23.45 0.05
N PRO A 22 1.28 -23.70 0.69
CA PRO A 22 1.41 -24.77 1.68
C PRO A 22 0.40 -24.63 2.82
N LEU A 23 -0.41 -25.67 3.03
CA LEU A 23 -1.48 -25.66 4.02
C LEU A 23 -0.91 -25.79 5.44
N SER A 24 -1.50 -25.08 6.39
CA SER A 24 -0.99 -24.99 7.76
C SER A 24 -2.10 -25.02 8.78
N THR A 25 -1.99 -25.88 9.80
CA THR A 25 -2.94 -25.95 10.92
C THR A 25 -3.07 -24.63 11.70
N ARG A 26 -2.06 -23.75 11.62
CA ARG A 26 -2.06 -22.45 12.30
C ARG A 26 -2.68 -21.33 11.45
N ALA A 27 -2.92 -21.56 10.17
CA ALA A 27 -3.60 -20.61 9.31
C ALA A 27 -5.12 -20.61 9.60
N ILE A 28 -5.76 -19.52 9.19
CA ILE A 28 -7.21 -19.36 9.27
C ILE A 28 -7.78 -19.71 7.89
N TYR A 29 -8.78 -20.57 7.84
CA TYR A 29 -9.51 -20.88 6.62
C TYR A 29 -10.98 -20.55 6.79
N ILE A 30 -11.59 -20.04 5.74
CA ILE A 30 -13.00 -19.68 5.68
C ILE A 30 -13.68 -20.43 4.54
N VAL A 31 -14.99 -20.59 4.62
CA VAL A 31 -15.77 -21.02 3.47
C VAL A 31 -15.63 -19.92 2.40
N SER A 32 -15.25 -20.31 1.19
CA SER A 32 -15.03 -19.39 0.09
C SER A 32 -16.34 -18.68 -0.27
N PRO A 33 -16.37 -17.34 -0.41
CA PRO A 33 -17.52 -16.64 -0.97
C PRO A 33 -17.84 -17.03 -2.42
N MET A 34 -16.89 -17.68 -3.11
CA MET A 34 -17.05 -18.25 -4.45
C MET A 34 -17.24 -19.78 -4.43
N ALA A 35 -17.60 -20.38 -3.28
CA ALA A 35 -17.79 -21.82 -3.17
C ALA A 35 -18.91 -22.32 -4.11
N PRO A 36 -18.74 -23.45 -4.83
CA PRO A 36 -19.69 -23.96 -5.83
C PRO A 36 -20.95 -24.63 -5.23
N ILE A 37 -21.48 -24.05 -4.14
CA ILE A 37 -22.60 -24.58 -3.34
C ILE A 37 -23.88 -24.69 -4.20
N ALA A 38 -24.10 -23.77 -5.13
CA ALA A 38 -25.29 -23.77 -5.99
C ALA A 38 -25.21 -24.73 -7.19
N THR A 39 -24.01 -25.20 -7.58
CA THR A 39 -23.81 -25.87 -8.88
C THR A 39 -23.43 -27.34 -8.79
N LYS A 40 -22.54 -27.73 -7.85
CA LYS A 40 -22.00 -29.10 -7.78
C LYS A 40 -22.09 -29.78 -6.41
N PHE A 41 -22.55 -29.05 -5.39
CA PHE A 41 -22.54 -29.46 -3.99
C PHE A 41 -23.05 -30.88 -3.73
N HIS A 42 -24.17 -31.28 -4.34
CA HIS A 42 -24.74 -32.62 -4.13
C HIS A 42 -23.86 -33.77 -4.64
N GLY A 43 -23.19 -33.61 -5.79
CA GLY A 43 -22.24 -34.62 -6.28
C GLY A 43 -20.96 -34.64 -5.45
N ASP A 44 -20.44 -33.45 -5.15
CA ASP A 44 -19.24 -33.24 -4.36
C ASP A 44 -19.37 -33.79 -2.92
N ILE A 45 -20.56 -33.79 -2.32
CA ILE A 45 -20.84 -34.47 -1.04
C ILE A 45 -20.57 -35.98 -1.13
N VAL A 46 -20.99 -36.64 -2.21
CA VAL A 46 -20.83 -38.09 -2.39
C VAL A 46 -19.36 -38.44 -2.60
N GLU A 47 -18.66 -37.71 -3.47
CA GLU A 47 -17.22 -37.89 -3.71
C GLU A 47 -16.39 -37.63 -2.43
N PHE A 48 -16.73 -36.58 -1.67
CA PHE A 48 -16.05 -36.27 -0.41
C PHE A 48 -16.26 -37.35 0.64
N ASN A 49 -17.50 -37.81 0.86
CA ASN A 49 -17.80 -38.86 1.85
C ASN A 49 -17.16 -40.20 1.48
N HIS A 50 -17.05 -40.53 0.19
CA HIS A 50 -16.33 -41.72 -0.28
C HIS A 50 -14.81 -41.60 -0.06
N THR A 51 -14.24 -40.42 -0.30
CA THR A 51 -12.79 -40.16 -0.14
C THR A 51 -12.37 -40.06 1.33
N PHE A 52 -13.24 -39.54 2.20
CA PHE A 52 -12.96 -39.28 3.61
C PHE A 52 -14.07 -39.80 4.52
N PRO A 53 -14.25 -41.12 4.67
CA PRO A 53 -15.32 -41.70 5.50
C PRO A 53 -15.15 -41.44 7.01
N THR A 54 -13.94 -41.07 7.45
CA THR A 54 -13.56 -40.85 8.86
C THR A 54 -13.63 -39.39 9.30
N VAL A 55 -13.84 -38.43 8.39
CA VAL A 55 -14.00 -37.00 8.72
C VAL A 55 -15.49 -36.62 8.69
N PRO A 56 -15.93 -35.54 9.37
CA PRO A 56 -17.30 -35.06 9.23
C PRO A 56 -17.64 -34.73 7.77
N SER A 57 -18.85 -35.07 7.35
CA SER A 57 -19.34 -34.85 5.98
C SER A 57 -19.19 -33.41 5.49
N LEU A 58 -19.07 -33.21 4.17
CA LEU A 58 -18.80 -31.91 3.55
C LEU A 58 -19.62 -30.74 4.15
N PRO A 59 -20.97 -30.81 4.31
CA PRO A 59 -21.75 -29.70 4.87
C PRO A 59 -21.41 -29.42 6.34
N LEU A 60 -21.13 -30.47 7.12
CA LEU A 60 -20.73 -30.37 8.52
C LEU A 60 -19.32 -29.79 8.65
N PHE A 61 -18.39 -30.17 7.77
CA PHE A 61 -17.04 -29.62 7.71
C PHE A 61 -17.07 -28.11 7.40
N LEU A 62 -17.87 -27.69 6.40
CA LEU A 62 -18.05 -26.27 6.08
C LEU A 62 -18.70 -25.50 7.24
N ARG A 63 -19.62 -26.11 8.00
CA ARG A 63 -20.20 -25.53 9.22
C ARG A 63 -19.17 -25.32 10.34
N LEU A 64 -18.16 -26.20 10.47
CA LEU A 64 -17.09 -26.04 11.46
C LEU A 64 -16.17 -24.85 11.13
N LEU A 65 -15.94 -24.59 9.84
CA LEU A 65 -15.21 -23.42 9.33
C LEU A 65 -16.05 -22.13 9.44
N SER A 66 -17.32 -22.20 9.02
CA SER A 66 -18.31 -21.11 9.11
C SER A 66 -18.96 -21.05 10.49
N ALA A 67 -18.14 -20.98 11.53
CA ALA A 67 -18.63 -20.87 12.90
C ALA A 67 -19.35 -19.53 13.10
N ARG A 68 -20.52 -19.55 13.78
CA ARG A 68 -21.33 -18.35 14.13
C ARG A 68 -20.59 -17.29 14.98
N SER A 69 -19.35 -17.56 15.38
CA SER A 69 -18.42 -16.60 16.01
C SER A 69 -18.01 -15.52 15.01
N ARG A 70 -18.15 -14.24 15.39
CA ARG A 70 -17.65 -13.10 14.59
C ARG A 70 -16.12 -13.09 14.40
N LYS A 71 -15.37 -13.87 15.18
CA LYS A 71 -13.91 -13.99 15.08
C LYS A 71 -13.54 -15.31 14.35
N PRO A 72 -12.88 -15.24 13.17
CA PRO A 72 -12.29 -16.41 12.51
C PRO A 72 -11.29 -17.13 13.41
N ARG A 73 -11.19 -18.45 13.29
CA ARG A 73 -10.33 -19.30 14.14
C ARG A 73 -9.28 -20.03 13.32
N GLN A 74 -8.15 -20.35 13.95
CA GLN A 74 -7.11 -21.19 13.34
C GLN A 74 -7.65 -22.60 13.10
N PHE A 75 -7.22 -23.25 12.02
CA PHE A 75 -7.69 -24.58 11.64
C PHE A 75 -7.49 -25.63 12.74
N ALA A 76 -6.39 -25.52 13.50
CA ALA A 76 -6.08 -26.38 14.64
C ALA A 76 -7.21 -26.47 15.69
N ALA A 77 -8.05 -25.44 15.82
CA ALA A 77 -9.19 -25.44 16.76
C ALA A 77 -10.38 -26.31 16.30
N ILE A 78 -10.35 -26.83 15.06
CA ILE A 78 -11.37 -27.71 14.49
C ILE A 78 -10.91 -29.18 14.54
N ILE A 79 -9.60 -29.42 14.65
CA ILE A 79 -9.00 -30.76 14.67
C ILE A 79 -9.18 -31.36 16.09
N PRO A 80 -9.87 -32.50 16.26
CA PRO A 80 -10.18 -33.03 17.60
C PRO A 80 -8.96 -33.49 18.41
N SER A 81 -7.91 -33.99 17.73
CA SER A 81 -6.71 -34.55 18.37
C SER A 81 -5.51 -34.47 17.42
N ARG A 82 -4.29 -34.62 17.95
CA ARG A 82 -3.06 -34.56 17.14
C ARG A 82 -3.04 -35.62 16.02
N ASP A 83 -3.60 -36.80 16.26
CA ASP A 83 -3.57 -37.92 15.32
C ASP A 83 -4.50 -37.70 14.12
N HIS A 84 -5.58 -36.93 14.31
CA HIS A 84 -6.48 -36.50 13.25
C HIS A 84 -5.89 -35.42 12.32
N LYS A 85 -4.73 -34.84 12.66
CA LYS A 85 -4.14 -33.68 11.98
C LYS A 85 -3.97 -33.88 10.48
N ASP A 86 -3.32 -34.97 10.08
CA ASP A 86 -2.92 -35.14 8.68
C ASP A 86 -4.12 -35.49 7.81
N MET A 87 -5.06 -36.30 8.33
CA MET A 87 -6.36 -36.56 7.73
C MET A 87 -7.18 -35.28 7.51
N TYR A 88 -7.26 -34.40 8.51
CA TYR A 88 -7.95 -33.11 8.39
C TYR A 88 -7.24 -32.15 7.41
N LEU A 89 -5.91 -32.18 7.34
CA LEU A 89 -5.15 -31.41 6.33
C LEU A 89 -5.38 -31.95 4.91
N THR A 90 -5.50 -33.26 4.71
CA THR A 90 -5.83 -33.84 3.40
C THR A 90 -7.26 -33.50 2.97
N ALA A 91 -8.23 -33.59 3.89
CA ALA A 91 -9.60 -33.13 3.64
C ALA A 91 -9.63 -31.62 3.30
N LEU A 92 -8.89 -30.78 4.04
CA LEU A 92 -8.73 -29.36 3.73
C LEU A 92 -8.10 -29.12 2.35
N ALA A 93 -7.10 -29.93 1.96
CA ALA A 93 -6.48 -29.83 0.63
C ALA A 93 -7.48 -30.11 -0.49
N TRP A 94 -8.37 -31.09 -0.29
CA TRP A 94 -9.49 -31.34 -1.21
C TRP A 94 -10.44 -30.13 -1.25
N LEU A 95 -10.87 -29.61 -0.09
CA LEU A 95 -11.78 -28.46 -0.03
C LEU A 95 -11.21 -27.20 -0.72
N VAL A 96 -9.93 -26.93 -0.53
CA VAL A 96 -9.23 -25.85 -1.24
C VAL A 96 -9.17 -26.16 -2.73
N ARG A 97 -8.77 -27.37 -3.14
CA ARG A 97 -8.70 -27.80 -4.55
C ARG A 97 -10.00 -27.56 -5.31
N TYR A 98 -11.14 -27.97 -4.74
CA TYR A 98 -12.47 -27.84 -5.37
C TYR A 98 -13.10 -26.44 -5.17
N GLY A 99 -12.44 -25.54 -4.43
CA GLY A 99 -12.85 -24.14 -4.30
C GLY A 99 -13.86 -23.85 -3.19
N TYR A 100 -14.17 -24.82 -2.33
CA TYR A 100 -15.06 -24.66 -1.17
C TYR A 100 -14.47 -23.78 -0.07
N VAL A 101 -13.14 -23.78 0.06
CA VAL A 101 -12.43 -23.16 1.18
C VAL A 101 -11.25 -22.33 0.68
N THR A 102 -11.07 -21.14 1.24
CA THR A 102 -9.93 -20.27 0.99
C THR A 102 -9.20 -19.94 2.29
N GLN A 103 -7.92 -19.61 2.18
CA GLN A 103 -7.14 -19.13 3.33
C GLN A 103 -7.43 -17.65 3.54
N LEU A 104 -7.74 -17.27 4.78
CA LEU A 104 -7.86 -15.87 5.16
C LEU A 104 -6.48 -15.34 5.53
N HIS A 105 -6.07 -14.28 4.86
CA HIS A 105 -4.79 -13.60 5.02
C HIS A 105 -4.94 -12.28 5.78
N THR A 106 -3.90 -11.91 6.52
CA THR A 106 -3.85 -10.65 7.27
C THR A 106 -2.90 -9.68 6.58
N TYR A 107 -3.42 -8.54 6.15
CA TYR A 107 -2.69 -7.46 5.50
C TYR A 107 -2.58 -6.26 6.44
N ILE A 108 -1.46 -5.56 6.37
CA ILE A 108 -1.13 -4.43 7.25
C ILE A 108 -0.66 -3.23 6.43
N TRP A 109 -1.10 -2.06 6.87
CA TRP A 109 -0.60 -0.76 6.46
C TRP A 109 -0.11 0.01 7.70
N LEU A 110 0.93 0.82 7.50
CA LEU A 110 1.40 1.77 8.51
C LEU A 110 0.62 3.08 8.39
N LYS A 111 0.00 3.52 9.48
CA LYS A 111 -0.79 4.75 9.62
C LYS A 111 -0.01 5.77 10.43
N VAL A 112 0.20 6.96 9.88
CA VAL A 112 0.79 8.11 10.57
C VAL A 112 -0.34 8.97 11.12
N LEU A 113 -0.40 9.07 12.45
CA LEU A 113 -1.39 9.89 13.16
C LEU A 113 -1.10 11.39 13.00
N LYS A 114 -2.14 12.23 13.02
CA LYS A 114 -1.96 13.71 13.04
C LYS A 114 -0.99 14.18 14.13
N LYS A 115 -1.02 13.56 15.32
CA LYS A 115 -0.10 13.89 16.43
C LYS A 115 1.39 13.75 16.08
N VAL A 116 1.73 12.83 15.17
CA VAL A 116 3.11 12.64 14.69
C VAL A 116 3.47 13.65 13.59
N LYS A 117 2.53 13.97 12.69
CA LYS A 117 2.73 15.02 11.67
C LYS A 117 3.09 16.34 12.33
N MET A 118 2.25 16.82 13.26
CA MET A 118 2.43 18.11 13.94
C MET A 118 3.78 18.20 14.68
N LYS A 119 4.18 17.14 15.40
CA LYS A 119 5.48 17.09 16.09
C LYS A 119 6.67 17.20 15.12
N VAL A 120 6.59 16.55 13.96
CA VAL A 120 7.69 16.57 12.97
C VAL A 120 7.72 17.89 12.20
N GLU A 121 6.57 18.56 12.02
CA GLU A 121 6.51 19.89 11.44
C GLU A 121 7.05 20.95 12.42
N GLU A 122 6.66 20.90 13.71
CA GLU A 122 7.22 21.73 14.78
C GLU A 122 8.76 21.59 14.87
N GLU A 123 9.29 20.36 14.80
CA GLU A 123 10.74 20.12 14.73
C GLU A 123 11.39 20.69 13.45
N LEU A 124 10.70 20.65 12.31
CA LEU A 124 11.20 21.19 11.05
C LEU A 124 11.20 22.74 11.05
N GLU A 125 10.15 23.37 11.58
CA GLU A 125 10.08 24.81 11.81
C GLU A 125 11.16 25.27 12.78
N GLU A 126 11.42 24.53 13.86
CA GLU A 126 12.54 24.81 14.77
C GLU A 126 13.90 24.69 14.08
N GLU A 127 14.14 23.64 13.28
CA GLU A 127 15.38 23.46 12.51
C GLU A 127 15.60 24.63 11.53
N LEU A 128 14.54 25.06 10.84
CA LEU A 128 14.56 26.19 9.90
C LEU A 128 14.76 27.54 10.62
N GLY A 129 14.12 27.74 11.78
CA GLY A 129 14.29 28.94 12.61
C GLY A 129 15.65 29.03 13.28
N LYS A 130 16.29 27.88 13.58
CA LYS A 130 17.64 27.77 14.14
C LYS A 130 18.75 27.79 13.08
N ALA A 131 18.41 27.80 11.79
CA ALA A 131 19.40 27.92 10.72
C ALA A 131 20.22 29.20 10.91
N PRO A 132 21.55 29.12 11.12
CA PRO A 132 22.35 30.32 11.34
C PRO A 132 22.28 31.17 10.07
N LYS A 133 21.92 32.44 10.22
CA LYS A 133 22.04 33.46 9.18
C LYS A 133 23.52 33.57 8.78
N ARG A 134 23.97 32.71 7.87
CA ARG A 134 25.28 32.83 7.21
C ARG A 134 25.34 34.24 6.65
N ALA A 135 26.27 35.04 7.17
CA ALA A 135 26.29 36.47 6.96
C ALA A 135 26.31 36.78 5.45
N ALA A 136 25.15 37.21 4.93
CA ALA A 136 25.01 37.66 3.56
C ALA A 136 25.72 39.02 3.46
N ASN A 137 27.01 38.97 3.13
CA ASN A 137 27.84 40.14 2.94
C ASN A 137 27.21 41.02 1.83
N PRO A 138 26.81 42.29 2.09
CA PRO A 138 25.94 43.03 1.16
C PRO A 138 26.57 43.47 -0.19
N GLN A 139 27.78 43.00 -0.52
CA GLN A 139 28.58 43.46 -1.66
C GLN A 139 28.92 42.33 -2.65
N ALA A 140 27.90 41.77 -3.30
CA ALA A 140 28.05 40.98 -4.53
C ALA A 140 26.72 40.83 -5.30
N ARG A 141 26.10 41.95 -5.73
CA ARG A 141 25.02 41.90 -6.73
C ARG A 141 25.60 42.15 -8.13
N SER A 142 25.98 41.07 -8.81
CA SER A 142 26.14 41.06 -10.27
C SER A 142 25.95 39.65 -10.83
N ALA A 143 24.94 39.53 -11.71
CA ALA A 143 24.65 38.49 -12.69
C ALA A 143 25.28 37.08 -12.53
N THR A 144 24.42 36.08 -12.36
CA THR A 144 24.41 34.90 -13.25
C THR A 144 23.09 34.14 -13.14
N ASN A 145 22.33 34.08 -14.24
CA ASN A 145 21.24 33.12 -14.38
C ASN A 145 21.87 31.74 -14.60
N LEU A 146 21.72 30.80 -13.66
CA LEU A 146 21.92 29.38 -13.94
C LEU A 146 20.56 28.67 -13.99
N HIS A 147 20.12 28.48 -15.23
CA HIS A 147 18.94 27.72 -15.60
C HIS A 147 19.24 26.22 -15.36
N LEU A 148 18.69 25.62 -14.30
CA LEU A 148 18.79 24.18 -14.06
C LEU A 148 17.91 23.45 -15.08
N ALA A 149 18.53 23.04 -16.19
CA ALA A 149 17.88 22.28 -17.24
C ALA A 149 17.40 20.92 -16.71
N VAL A 150 16.11 20.65 -16.88
CA VAL A 150 15.55 19.30 -16.73
C VAL A 150 15.53 18.67 -18.12
N ASP A 151 16.49 17.79 -18.37
CA ASP A 151 16.56 17.01 -19.61
C ASP A 151 15.36 16.06 -19.68
N ASN A 152 14.50 16.22 -20.70
CA ASN A 152 13.53 15.21 -21.08
C ASN A 152 13.49 15.07 -22.60
N SER A 153 14.32 14.16 -23.12
CA SER A 153 14.38 13.83 -24.53
C SER A 153 13.61 12.54 -24.82
N SER A 154 12.46 12.65 -25.49
CA SER A 154 11.94 11.55 -26.30
C SER A 154 11.08 12.01 -27.48
N LYS A 155 11.72 11.98 -28.66
CA LYS A 155 11.17 11.67 -29.99
C LYS A 155 10.08 12.58 -30.60
N GLN A 156 10.50 13.33 -31.61
CA GLN A 156 9.66 13.88 -32.67
C GLN A 156 9.10 12.77 -33.59
N ILE A 157 7.95 13.03 -34.22
CA ILE A 157 7.65 12.58 -35.59
C ILE A 157 7.11 13.81 -36.36
N ASP A 158 7.57 13.95 -37.60
CA ASP A 158 7.29 14.99 -38.61
C ASP A 158 5.77 15.09 -38.95
N SER A 159 5.19 16.17 -39.49
CA SER A 159 5.37 16.58 -40.91
C SER A 159 4.66 17.92 -41.25
N GLY A 160 5.26 18.70 -42.16
CA GLY A 160 4.58 19.55 -43.19
C GLY A 160 3.70 20.74 -42.73
N VAL A 161 4.08 22.02 -42.83
CA VAL A 161 4.31 22.86 -44.06
C VAL A 161 3.01 23.10 -44.86
N HIS A 162 2.43 24.31 -44.85
CA HIS A 162 2.52 25.38 -45.89
C HIS A 162 1.61 26.57 -45.43
N THR A 163 1.77 27.88 -45.72
CA THR A 163 2.76 28.75 -46.41
C THR A 163 2.70 30.17 -45.78
N ARG A 164 3.48 31.15 -46.27
CA ARG A 164 3.35 32.61 -46.01
C ARG A 164 2.59 33.35 -47.14
N LEU A 165 2.17 34.59 -46.87
CA LEU A 165 2.45 35.88 -47.58
C LEU A 165 1.49 36.96 -46.98
N GLN A 166 1.98 38.07 -46.37
CA GLN A 166 2.31 39.38 -46.99
C GLN A 166 1.09 40.01 -47.72
N ASP A 167 0.58 41.20 -47.39
CA ASP A 167 1.25 42.50 -47.17
C ASP A 167 0.43 43.54 -46.33
N ASP A 168 1.05 44.70 -46.09
CA ASP A 168 0.62 45.97 -45.43
C ASP A 168 -0.20 46.88 -46.39
N PRO A 169 -0.55 48.17 -46.13
CA PRO A 169 -0.93 48.93 -44.91
C PRO A 169 -2.36 49.53 -44.97
N GLY A 170 -2.86 50.14 -43.87
CA GLY A 170 -4.13 50.89 -43.92
C GLY A 170 -4.47 51.73 -42.67
N HIS A 171 -4.05 53.00 -42.64
CA HIS A 171 -4.33 53.96 -41.57
C HIS A 171 -5.74 54.55 -41.67
N PHE A 172 -6.60 54.42 -40.65
CA PHE A 172 -7.66 55.41 -40.35
C PHE A 172 -8.11 55.38 -38.88
N SER A 173 -8.23 56.58 -38.33
CA SER A 173 -8.60 57.01 -36.96
C SER A 173 -9.57 56.16 -36.12
N LYS A 174 -9.32 56.13 -34.80
CA LYS A 174 -10.40 56.07 -33.79
C LYS A 174 -10.05 56.78 -32.48
N GLU A 175 -11.03 57.50 -31.96
CA GLU A 175 -10.97 58.29 -30.73
C GLU A 175 -11.01 57.42 -29.46
N THR A 176 -10.44 57.95 -28.39
CA THR A 176 -10.83 57.75 -26.98
C THR A 176 -11.05 56.31 -26.46
N LYS A 177 -10.04 55.78 -25.76
CA LYS A 177 -10.22 55.13 -24.44
C LYS A 177 -8.88 54.78 -23.76
N GLU A 178 -8.48 55.64 -22.83
CA GLU A 178 -7.67 55.23 -21.67
C GLU A 178 -8.48 54.23 -20.80
N THR A 179 -7.88 53.66 -19.74
CA THR A 179 -8.48 52.64 -18.84
C THR A 179 -8.67 51.24 -19.43
N LYS A 180 -7.56 50.61 -19.87
CA LYS A 180 -7.44 49.13 -19.95
C LYS A 180 -6.08 48.58 -19.53
N GLY A 181 -4.98 49.30 -19.78
CA GLY A 181 -3.64 48.88 -19.36
C GLY A 181 -3.47 48.81 -17.84
N GLU A 182 -3.87 49.87 -17.13
CA GLU A 182 -3.75 49.94 -15.67
C GLU A 182 -4.57 48.87 -14.93
N ASP A 183 -5.73 48.49 -15.47
CA ASP A 183 -6.57 47.45 -14.87
C ASP A 183 -5.96 46.05 -15.04
N ILE A 184 -5.33 45.77 -16.19
CA ILE A 184 -4.58 44.51 -16.41
C ILE A 184 -3.37 44.46 -15.47
N GLU A 185 -2.63 45.56 -15.33
CA GLU A 185 -1.45 45.61 -14.45
C GLU A 185 -1.82 45.54 -12.95
N ARG A 186 -2.97 46.11 -12.56
CA ARG A 186 -3.56 45.93 -11.22
C ARG A 186 -4.08 44.52 -10.99
N LEU A 187 -4.65 43.86 -12.01
CA LEU A 187 -5.07 42.46 -11.94
C LEU A 187 -3.85 41.53 -11.83
N GLN A 188 -2.78 41.75 -12.59
CA GLN A 188 -1.52 41.02 -12.45
C GLN A 188 -0.91 41.21 -11.07
N ARG A 189 -0.82 42.45 -10.55
CA ARG A 189 -0.35 42.68 -9.17
C ARG A 189 -1.26 42.05 -8.10
N ARG A 190 -2.58 41.94 -8.32
CA ARG A 190 -3.47 41.15 -7.44
C ARG A 190 -3.25 39.65 -7.58
N PHE A 191 -2.92 39.14 -8.76
CA PHE A 191 -2.62 37.72 -8.99
C PHE A 191 -1.27 37.31 -8.39
N GLU A 192 -0.25 38.17 -8.51
CA GLU A 192 1.05 38.01 -7.84
C GLU A 192 0.91 38.12 -6.32
N ALA A 193 0.11 39.07 -5.81
CA ALA A 193 -0.22 39.13 -4.38
C ALA A 193 -1.02 37.91 -3.90
N SER A 194 -1.90 37.35 -4.75
CA SER A 194 -2.59 36.08 -4.47
C SER A 194 -1.64 34.88 -4.47
N SER A 195 -0.52 34.93 -5.20
CA SER A 195 0.54 33.92 -5.17
C SER A 195 1.54 34.12 -4.02
N LEU A 196 1.42 35.24 -3.27
CA LEU A 196 2.16 35.52 -2.03
C LEU A 196 1.34 35.25 -0.77
N VAL A 197 0.05 34.94 -0.90
CA VAL A 197 -0.63 34.15 0.12
C VAL A 197 0.11 32.81 0.14
N PRO A 198 0.65 32.35 1.28
CA PRO A 198 1.15 30.98 1.39
C PRO A 198 0.04 30.07 0.89
N ASP A 199 0.37 29.10 0.03
CA ASP A 199 -0.59 28.10 -0.39
C ASP A 199 -1.09 27.41 0.89
N LEU A 200 -2.24 27.86 1.38
CA LEU A 200 -3.00 27.23 2.46
C LEU A 200 -3.66 26.01 1.84
N VAL A 201 -2.80 25.09 1.38
CA VAL A 201 -3.03 23.66 1.44
C VAL A 201 -3.63 23.47 2.82
N LEU A 202 -4.93 23.20 2.85
CA LEU A 202 -5.58 22.67 4.02
C LEU A 202 -4.86 21.36 4.26
N GLU A 203 -3.86 21.37 5.14
CA GLU A 203 -3.11 20.18 5.50
C GLU A 203 -4.14 19.13 5.85
N ASP A 204 -4.09 18.00 5.14
CA ASP A 204 -5.15 17.01 5.21
C ASP A 204 -5.12 16.43 6.64
N ASP A 205 -6.02 16.96 7.46
CA ASP A 205 -5.95 17.00 8.92
C ASP A 205 -6.27 15.64 9.56
N ALA A 206 -6.39 14.63 8.69
CA ALA A 206 -6.62 13.24 8.96
C ALA A 206 -5.31 12.46 9.14
N ASP A 207 -5.46 11.23 9.65
CA ASP A 207 -4.39 10.25 9.66
C ASP A 207 -4.02 9.83 8.23
N THR A 208 -2.72 9.78 7.91
CA THR A 208 -2.25 9.38 6.57
C THR A 208 -1.78 7.93 6.58
N ILE A 209 -2.24 7.15 5.59
CA ILE A 209 -1.79 5.77 5.38
C ILE A 209 -0.57 5.78 4.44
N LEU A 210 0.56 5.25 4.89
CA LEU A 210 1.76 5.11 4.07
C LEU A 210 1.55 4.00 3.02
N VAL A 211 1.52 4.38 1.74
CA VAL A 211 1.20 3.46 0.64
C VAL A 211 2.34 2.49 0.35
N ASP A 212 3.59 2.95 0.31
CA ASP A 212 4.78 2.11 0.12
C ASP A 212 5.91 2.55 1.06
N PRO A 213 5.82 2.26 2.38
CA PRO A 213 6.81 2.68 3.38
C PRO A 213 8.26 2.20 3.12
N GLY A 214 8.47 1.18 2.28
CA GLY A 214 9.80 0.78 1.80
C GLY A 214 10.45 1.78 0.81
N ARG A 215 9.68 2.71 0.24
CA ARG A 215 10.16 3.83 -0.61
C ARG A 215 9.76 5.19 -0.04
N ALA A 216 9.61 5.27 1.28
CA ALA A 216 9.23 6.49 1.99
C ALA A 216 10.12 7.69 1.62
N SER A 217 9.47 8.84 1.40
CA SER A 217 10.04 10.18 1.22
C SER A 217 10.87 10.63 2.43
N SER A 218 11.64 11.71 2.30
CA SER A 218 12.41 12.29 3.41
C SER A 218 11.53 12.65 4.62
N LEU A 219 10.37 13.27 4.36
CA LEU A 219 9.38 13.62 5.38
C LEU A 219 8.73 12.37 6.01
N GLU A 220 8.29 11.42 5.19
CA GLU A 220 7.71 10.16 5.66
C GLU A 220 8.70 9.33 6.51
N ARG A 221 10.00 9.38 6.20
CA ARG A 221 11.05 8.76 7.03
C ARG A 221 11.21 9.45 8.38
N ARG A 222 11.08 10.78 8.46
CA ARG A 222 11.05 11.50 9.74
C ARG A 222 9.85 11.05 10.57
N TRP A 223 8.65 10.98 9.98
CA TRP A 223 7.45 10.44 10.65
C TRP A 223 7.67 9.00 11.16
N ILE A 224 8.23 8.10 10.35
CA ILE A 224 8.51 6.71 10.73
C ILE A 224 9.50 6.65 11.91
N ASN A 225 10.59 7.41 11.86
CA ASN A 225 11.57 7.44 12.94
C ASN A 225 10.97 8.00 14.24
N LYS A 226 10.12 9.03 14.14
CA LYS A 226 9.39 9.61 15.28
C LYS A 226 8.45 8.58 15.94
N ILE A 227 7.74 7.77 15.15
CA ILE A 227 6.90 6.67 15.65
C ILE A 227 7.75 5.63 16.42
N ILE A 228 8.89 5.23 15.86
CA ILE A 228 9.77 4.21 16.46
C ILE A 228 10.36 4.68 17.81
N HIS A 229 10.85 5.92 17.86
CA HIS A 229 11.60 6.42 19.01
C HIS A 229 10.74 7.06 20.10
N ASP A 230 9.80 7.94 19.74
CA ASP A 230 9.11 8.79 20.71
C ASP A 230 7.79 8.20 21.20
N GLU A 231 7.05 7.54 20.30
CA GLU A 231 5.68 7.07 20.59
C GLU A 231 5.66 5.61 21.03
N CYS A 232 6.37 4.73 20.32
CA CYS A 232 6.36 3.29 20.60
C CYS A 232 7.59 2.79 21.38
N GLY A 233 8.64 3.61 21.53
CA GLY A 233 9.81 3.32 22.37
C GLY A 233 10.48 1.96 22.11
N LEU A 234 10.58 1.53 20.84
CA LEU A 234 10.97 0.15 20.51
C LEU A 234 12.36 -0.20 21.04
N SER A 235 12.45 -1.36 21.72
CA SER A 235 13.72 -2.05 21.95
C SER A 235 14.52 -2.19 20.65
N PRO A 236 15.86 -2.03 20.64
CA PRO A 236 16.68 -2.11 19.42
C PRO A 236 16.48 -3.41 18.62
N GLU A 237 16.18 -4.53 19.31
CA GLU A 237 15.82 -5.80 18.66
C GLU A 237 14.52 -5.69 17.84
N LEU A 238 13.48 -5.07 18.42
CA LEU A 238 12.20 -4.86 17.77
C LEU A 238 12.31 -3.83 16.64
N THR A 239 13.15 -2.81 16.78
CA THR A 239 13.45 -1.84 15.71
C THR A 239 14.09 -2.51 14.50
N ALA A 240 15.05 -3.42 14.70
CA ALA A 240 15.65 -4.20 13.62
C ALA A 240 14.63 -5.14 12.93
N VAL A 241 13.68 -5.69 13.67
CA VAL A 241 12.55 -6.44 13.09
C VAL A 241 11.59 -5.50 12.35
N PHE A 242 11.24 -4.34 12.91
CA PHE A 242 10.35 -3.35 12.30
C PHE A 242 10.85 -2.92 10.92
N TYR A 243 12.11 -2.53 10.76
CA TYR A 243 12.64 -2.15 9.44
C TYR A 243 12.65 -3.31 8.41
N LYS A 244 12.81 -4.57 8.85
CA LYS A 244 12.63 -5.75 7.96
C LYS A 244 11.17 -5.92 7.54
N LEU A 245 10.22 -5.59 8.40
CA LEU A 245 8.79 -5.68 8.13
C LEU A 245 8.25 -4.49 7.33
N LEU A 246 8.89 -3.31 7.46
CA LEU A 246 8.46 -2.04 6.88
C LEU A 246 8.21 -2.14 5.37
N LYS A 247 9.09 -2.82 4.62
CA LYS A 247 8.94 -3.10 3.18
C LYS A 247 7.67 -3.89 2.79
N TYR A 248 6.96 -4.47 3.76
CA TYR A 248 5.76 -5.29 3.57
C TYR A 248 4.49 -4.67 4.17
N MET A 249 4.59 -3.56 4.92
CA MET A 249 3.45 -2.82 5.49
C MET A 249 2.74 -1.93 4.45
N ASN A 250 2.56 -2.46 3.24
CA ASN A 250 1.94 -1.78 2.10
C ASN A 250 0.64 -2.46 1.62
N GLY A 251 0.06 -3.36 2.43
CA GLY A 251 -1.15 -4.10 2.07
C GLY A 251 -1.02 -5.12 0.93
N LYS A 252 0.10 -5.15 0.19
CA LYS A 252 0.29 -6.07 -0.95
C LYS A 252 0.76 -7.46 -0.49
N ASN A 253 1.40 -7.53 0.68
CA ASN A 253 1.97 -8.76 1.24
C ASN A 253 1.24 -9.14 2.52
N SER A 254 0.91 -10.43 2.67
CA SER A 254 0.26 -10.93 3.88
C SER A 254 1.28 -11.29 4.97
N LEU A 255 0.89 -11.11 6.23
CA LEU A 255 1.73 -11.47 7.39
C LEU A 255 2.13 -12.95 7.40
N GLU A 256 1.25 -13.83 6.92
CA GLU A 256 1.51 -15.26 6.90
C GLU A 256 2.63 -15.62 5.90
N LEU A 257 2.71 -14.91 4.76
CA LEU A 257 3.79 -15.06 3.78
C LEU A 257 5.10 -14.44 4.29
N LEU A 258 5.01 -13.28 4.93
CA LEU A 258 6.13 -12.55 5.52
C LEU A 258 6.87 -13.39 6.58
N LEU A 259 6.13 -14.09 7.44
CA LEU A 259 6.68 -14.95 8.49
C LEU A 259 7.53 -16.10 7.92
N LEU A 260 7.16 -16.59 6.73
CA LEU A 260 7.90 -17.63 6.02
C LEU A 260 9.12 -17.08 5.29
N ARG A 261 9.08 -15.82 4.85
CA ARG A 261 10.14 -15.21 4.02
C ARG A 261 11.29 -14.63 4.84
N GLU A 262 10.99 -13.92 5.92
CA GLU A 262 12.00 -13.19 6.72
C GLU A 262 12.46 -13.97 7.96
N ASN A 263 11.93 -15.18 8.19
CA ASN A 263 12.22 -16.06 9.32
C ASN A 263 12.06 -15.38 10.72
N VAL A 264 11.14 -14.41 10.82
CA VAL A 264 10.81 -13.70 12.07
C VAL A 264 9.96 -14.59 12.97
N SER A 265 10.22 -14.63 14.29
CA SER A 265 9.39 -15.44 15.18
C SER A 265 7.99 -14.83 15.35
N ARG A 266 7.00 -15.70 15.55
CA ARG A 266 5.61 -15.27 15.82
C ARG A 266 5.45 -14.59 17.19
N THR A 267 6.43 -14.73 18.08
CA THR A 267 6.39 -14.11 19.40
C THR A 267 6.90 -12.68 19.33
N GLU A 268 8.02 -12.44 18.64
CA GLU A 268 8.52 -11.09 18.34
C GLU A 268 7.51 -10.30 17.51
N LEU A 269 6.95 -10.89 16.45
CA LEU A 269 5.95 -10.21 15.63
C LEU A 269 4.72 -9.80 16.45
N ARG A 270 4.26 -10.64 17.39
CA ARG A 270 3.12 -10.28 18.27
C ARG A 270 3.47 -9.20 19.27
N LYS A 271 4.68 -9.23 19.87
CA LYS A 271 5.15 -8.15 20.74
C LYS A 271 5.19 -6.84 19.98
N LEU A 272 5.85 -6.82 18.82
CA LEU A 272 5.94 -5.65 17.96
C LEU A 272 4.55 -5.11 17.60
N LEU A 273 3.67 -5.94 17.04
CA LEU A 273 2.32 -5.52 16.63
C LEU A 273 1.45 -4.99 17.79
N LEU A 274 1.77 -5.32 19.04
CA LEU A 274 1.08 -4.79 20.20
C LEU A 274 1.60 -3.39 20.59
N GLU A 275 2.90 -3.12 20.45
CA GLU A 275 3.48 -1.78 20.67
C GLU A 275 3.05 -0.77 19.58
N ILE A 276 2.90 -1.24 18.32
CA ILE A 276 2.57 -0.37 17.17
C ILE A 276 1.09 -0.44 16.73
N ASP A 277 0.19 -0.97 17.56
CA ASP A 277 -1.24 -1.20 17.22
C ASP A 277 -1.96 0.11 16.84
N GLU A 278 -1.69 1.22 17.52
CA GLU A 278 -2.27 2.55 17.23
C GLU A 278 -1.88 3.09 15.83
N TYR A 279 -0.71 2.66 15.35
CA TYR A 279 -0.09 3.04 14.07
C TYR A 279 -0.34 2.02 12.96
N ILE A 280 -1.16 1.01 13.19
CA ILE A 280 -1.41 -0.05 12.23
C ILE A 280 -2.88 -0.14 11.86
N ILE A 281 -3.13 -0.30 10.56
CA ILE A 281 -4.42 -0.75 10.05
C ILE A 281 -4.25 -2.21 9.65
N SER A 282 -5.02 -3.10 10.26
CA SER A 282 -5.07 -4.52 9.88
C SER A 282 -6.39 -4.86 9.18
N VAL A 283 -6.28 -5.44 7.98
CA VAL A 283 -7.43 -5.93 7.21
C VAL A 283 -7.24 -7.42 6.94
N ARG A 284 -8.31 -8.21 7.08
CA ARG A 284 -8.31 -9.62 6.71
C ARG A 284 -9.03 -9.82 5.38
N HIS A 285 -8.36 -10.40 4.40
CA HIS A 285 -8.86 -10.63 3.04
C HIS A 285 -8.39 -11.99 2.50
N TRP A 286 -9.00 -12.48 1.42
CA TRP A 286 -8.85 -13.85 0.90
C TRP A 286 -8.61 -13.88 -0.61
#